data_AF-A0A529KJB8-F1
#
_entry.id   AF-A0A529KJB8-F1
#
_cell.length_a   1.000
_cell.length_b   1.000
_cell.length_c   1.000
_cell.angle_alpha   90.00
_cell.angle_beta   90.00
_cell.angle_gamma   90.00
#
_symmetry.space_group_name_H-M   'P 1'
#
loop_
_entity.id
_entity.type
_entity.pdbx_description
1 polymer ?
#
loop_
_entity_poly.entity_id
_entity_poly.type
_entity_poly.pdbx_seq_one_letter_code
_entity_poly.pdbx_strand_id
1 'polypeptide(L)'
;VVNYGVPSFSGRSSRDFDRETLAREIRSVLATFEPRLKESATKVTVTLGDKSVGLKIEIDAVLIMTPTPERMRLRTTINLDNGLARTEFRDS
;
A
#
# COMPACT_ATOMS: atom_id res chain seq x y z
N VAL A 1 -2.31 20.75 9.57
CA VAL A 1 -1.96 19.45 10.19
C VAL A 1 -1.30 18.58 9.14
N VAL A 2 -0.02 18.25 9.31
CA VAL A 2 0.75 17.44 8.34
C VAL A 2 0.65 15.98 8.79
N ASN A 3 -0.41 15.30 8.37
CA ASN A 3 -0.50 13.84 8.47
C ASN A 3 -0.47 13.28 7.05
N TYR A 4 0.74 13.16 6.49
CA TYR A 4 0.98 12.42 5.25
C TYR A 4 1.75 11.15 5.58
N GLY A 5 1.25 10.01 5.11
CA GLY A 5 1.94 8.74 5.22
C GLY A 5 1.12 7.67 5.94
N VAL A 6 1.83 6.70 6.46
CA VAL A 6 1.32 5.47 7.07
C VAL A 6 1.99 5.27 8.43
N PRO A 7 1.37 4.56 9.39
CA PRO A 7 1.97 4.30 10.70
C PRO A 7 3.37 3.67 10.59
N SER A 8 4.24 3.92 11.57
CA SER A 8 5.55 3.26 11.60
C SER A 8 5.38 1.74 11.71
N PHE A 9 6.02 1.02 10.79
CA PHE A 9 5.96 -0.44 10.71
C PHE A 9 7.14 -1.14 11.40
N SER A 10 8.23 -0.42 11.70
CA SER A 10 9.43 -0.99 12.34
C SER A 10 9.17 -1.38 13.81
N GLY A 11 9.77 -2.48 14.25
CA GLY A 11 9.65 -2.98 15.63
C GLY A 11 8.32 -3.69 15.96
N ARG A 12 7.41 -3.83 14.98
CA ARG A 12 6.21 -4.66 15.09
C ARG A 12 6.49 -6.06 14.56
N SER A 13 5.97 -7.09 15.23
CA SER A 13 6.02 -8.45 14.69
C SER A 13 5.06 -8.56 13.51
N SER A 14 5.39 -9.39 12.51
CA SER A 14 4.41 -9.74 11.46
C SER A 14 3.12 -10.34 12.04
N ARG A 15 3.20 -10.96 13.22
CA ARG A 15 2.06 -11.48 13.99
C ARG A 15 1.15 -10.41 14.59
N ASP A 16 1.61 -9.16 14.70
CA ASP A 16 0.84 -8.06 15.30
C ASP A 16 -0.04 -7.34 14.25
N PHE A 17 0.09 -7.70 12.97
CA PHE A 17 -0.69 -7.10 11.90
C PHE A 17 -1.87 -7.98 11.52
N ASP A 18 -3.07 -7.47 11.77
CA ASP A 18 -4.23 -7.89 11.00
C ASP A 18 -4.13 -7.28 9.59
N ARG A 19 -3.75 -8.13 8.63
CA ARG A 19 -3.59 -7.76 7.23
C ARG A 19 -4.84 -7.11 6.62
N GLU A 20 -6.04 -7.52 7.05
CA GLU A 20 -7.29 -7.02 6.50
C GLU A 20 -7.57 -5.63 7.04
N THR A 21 -7.34 -5.43 8.34
CA THR A 21 -7.43 -4.12 8.96
C THR A 21 -6.43 -3.14 8.35
N LEU A 22 -5.16 -3.55 8.16
CA LEU A 22 -4.15 -2.70 7.51
C LEU A 22 -4.52 -2.37 6.05
N ALA A 23 -5.05 -3.35 5.29
CA ALA A 23 -5.50 -3.10 3.92
C ALA A 23 -6.65 -2.08 3.88
N ARG A 24 -7.59 -2.15 4.82
CA ARG A 24 -8.70 -1.18 4.96
C ARG A 24 -8.20 0.22 5.31
N GLU A 25 -7.26 0.32 6.26
CA GLU A 25 -6.66 1.59 6.66
C GLU A 25 -5.93 2.25 5.48
N ILE A 26 -5.07 1.51 4.78
CA ILE A 26 -4.37 2.02 3.60
C ILE A 26 -5.38 2.46 2.53
N ARG A 27 -6.44 1.69 2.29
CA ARG A 27 -7.49 2.09 1.34
C ARG A 27 -8.16 3.40 1.74
N SER A 28 -8.46 3.61 3.02
CA SER A 28 -9.02 4.86 3.53
C SER A 28 -8.07 6.05 3.35
N VAL A 29 -6.78 5.83 3.58
CA VAL A 29 -5.73 6.83 3.34
C VAL A 29 -5.65 7.19 1.86
N LEU A 30 -5.64 6.20 0.96
CA LEU A 30 -5.65 6.45 -0.49
C LEU A 30 -6.89 7.23 -0.94
N ALA A 31 -8.08 6.89 -0.44
CA ALA A 31 -9.31 7.64 -0.76
C ALA A 31 -9.25 9.10 -0.28
N THR A 32 -8.54 9.38 0.81
CA THR A 32 -8.39 10.73 1.37
C THR A 32 -7.32 11.55 0.65
N PHE A 33 -6.18 10.92 0.36
CA PHE A 33 -4.97 11.63 -0.08
C PHE A 33 -4.62 11.44 -1.55
N GLU A 34 -5.26 10.50 -2.25
CA GLU A 34 -5.10 10.29 -3.69
C GLU A 34 -6.45 10.30 -4.43
N PRO A 35 -7.08 11.48 -4.59
CA PRO A 35 -8.39 11.60 -5.23
C PRO A 35 -8.38 11.24 -6.72
N ARG A 36 -7.19 11.12 -7.33
CA ARG A 36 -7.04 10.69 -8.72
C ARG A 36 -7.23 9.19 -8.89
N LEU A 37 -7.13 8.39 -7.82
CA LEU A 37 -7.41 6.97 -7.90
C LEU A 37 -8.92 6.75 -7.84
N LYS A 38 -9.48 6.03 -8.81
CA LYS A 38 -10.90 5.66 -8.79
C LYS A 38 -11.15 4.69 -7.64
N GLU A 39 -11.81 5.14 -6.58
CA GLU A 39 -12.02 4.37 -5.34
C GLU A 39 -12.68 2.99 -5.58
N SER A 40 -13.67 2.95 -6.47
CA SER A 40 -14.38 1.71 -6.83
C SER A 40 -13.49 0.70 -7.58
N ALA A 41 -12.37 1.15 -8.13
CA ALA A 41 -11.41 0.34 -8.87
C ALA A 41 -10.06 0.26 -8.15
N THR A 42 -9.99 0.68 -6.89
CA THR A 42 -8.78 0.61 -6.06
C THR A 42 -8.90 -0.57 -5.09
N LYS A 43 -7.97 -1.52 -5.20
CA LYS A 43 -7.85 -2.69 -4.33
C LYS A 43 -6.49 -2.69 -3.67
N VAL A 44 -6.48 -2.87 -2.35
CA VAL A 44 -5.27 -3.02 -1.55
C VAL A 44 -5.21 -4.46 -1.05
N THR A 45 -4.09 -5.12 -1.27
CA THR A 45 -3.81 -6.46 -0.76
C THR A 45 -2.56 -6.39 0.12
N VAL A 46 -2.67 -6.94 1.33
CA VAL A 46 -1.56 -7.04 2.27
C VAL A 46 -1.20 -8.50 2.46
N THR A 47 0.07 -8.83 2.26
CA THR A 47 0.64 -10.15 2.52
C THR A 47 1.77 -10.01 3.53
N LEU A 48 1.71 -10.81 4.59
CA LEU A 48 2.81 -10.96 5.53
C LEU A 48 3.80 -11.95 4.92
N GLY A 49 5.04 -11.51 4.75
CA GLY A 49 6.12 -12.31 4.18
C GLY A 49 6.90 -13.09 5.24
N ASP A 50 7.93 -13.81 4.80
CA ASP A 50 8.96 -14.31 5.69
C ASP A 50 9.88 -13.17 6.19
N LYS A 51 10.89 -13.51 6.99
CA LYS A 51 11.82 -12.54 7.60
C LYS A 51 12.54 -11.63 6.60
N SER A 52 12.63 -12.00 5.32
CA SER A 52 13.37 -11.21 4.32
C SER A 52 12.58 -10.01 3.81
N VAL A 53 11.26 -10.19 3.61
CA VAL A 53 10.35 -9.17 3.04
C VAL A 53 9.49 -8.52 4.11
N GLY A 54 9.18 -9.20 5.22
CA GLY A 54 8.40 -8.69 6.35
C GLY A 54 6.93 -8.44 6.02
N LEU A 55 6.65 -7.40 5.26
CA LEU A 55 5.32 -6.97 4.83
C LEU A 55 5.33 -6.60 3.35
N LYS A 56 4.34 -7.08 2.59
CA LYS A 56 4.14 -6.72 1.19
C LYS A 56 2.75 -6.12 1.02
N ILE A 57 2.69 -4.93 0.43
CA ILE A 57 1.47 -4.20 0.09
C ILE A 57 1.40 -4.12 -1.43
N GLU A 58 0.29 -4.58 -2.00
CA GLU A 58 0.01 -4.48 -3.43
C GLU A 58 -1.24 -3.62 -3.64
N ILE A 59 -1.12 -2.60 -4.48
CA ILE A 59 -2.21 -1.68 -4.81
C ILE A 59 -2.49 -1.82 -6.30
N ASP A 60 -3.69 -2.27 -6.60
CA ASP A 60 -4.28 -2.27 -7.93
C ASP A 60 -5.22 -1.08 -8.03
N ALA A 61 -5.01 -0.20 -9.01
CA ALA A 61 -5.85 0.99 -9.14
C ALA A 61 -6.05 1.42 -10.59
N VAL A 62 -7.04 2.28 -10.80
CA VAL A 62 -7.21 3.07 -12.01
C VAL A 62 -6.93 4.53 -11.67
N LEU A 63 -5.89 5.09 -12.28
CA LEU A 63 -5.55 6.50 -12.19
C LEU A 63 -6.40 7.28 -13.19
N ILE A 64 -7.24 8.18 -12.69
CA ILE A 64 -8.03 9.11 -13.49
C ILE A 64 -7.11 10.26 -13.88
N MET A 65 -6.80 10.33 -15.16
CA MET A 65 -5.98 11.38 -15.76
C MET A 65 -6.45 11.64 -17.19
N THR A 66 -6.02 12.78 -17.73
CA THR A 66 -6.31 13.17 -19.12
C THR A 66 -5.15 12.78 -20.04
N PRO A 67 -5.41 12.30 -21.27
CA PRO A 67 -6.73 12.16 -21.90
C PRO A 67 -7.47 10.86 -21.53
N THR A 68 -6.78 9.83 -21.06
CA THR A 68 -7.36 8.51 -20.77
C THR A 68 -6.93 7.99 -19.40
N PRO A 69 -7.83 7.36 -18.64
CA PRO A 69 -7.45 6.67 -17.40
C PRO A 69 -6.47 5.53 -17.65
N GLU A 70 -5.61 5.27 -16.66
CA GLU A 70 -4.56 4.25 -16.74
C GLU A 70 -4.72 3.23 -15.62
N ARG A 71 -4.48 1.94 -15.91
CA ARG A 71 -4.38 0.92 -14.88
C ARG A 71 -2.96 0.88 -14.35
N MET A 72 -2.83 0.86 -13.03
CA MET A 72 -1.53 0.79 -12.39
C MET A 72 -1.51 -0.27 -11.30
N ARG A 73 -0.34 -0.88 -11.13
CA ARG A 73 -0.05 -1.78 -10.02
C ARG A 73 1.20 -1.32 -9.30
N LEU A 74 1.07 -1.03 -8.02
CA LEU A 74 2.17 -0.70 -7.13
C LEU A 74 2.42 -1.85 -6.18
N ARG A 75 3.70 -2.16 -5.95
CA ARG A 75 4.10 -3.06 -4.88
C ARG A 75 5.06 -2.33 -3.96
N THR A 76 4.76 -2.40 -2.67
CA THR A 76 5.66 -1.92 -1.61
C THR A 76 6.03 -3.09 -0.72
N THR A 77 7.33 -3.32 -0.52
CA THR A 77 7.87 -4.30 0.42
C THR A 77 8.54 -3.58 1.58
N ILE A 78 8.28 -4.01 2.81
CA ILE A 78 8.78 -3.37 4.03
C ILE A 78 9.43 -4.43 4.93
N ASN A 79 10.75 -4.36 5.06
CA ASN A 79 11.46 -5.18 6.02
C ASN A 79 11.15 -4.68 7.44
N LEU A 80 10.55 -5.53 8.27
CA LEU A 80 10.08 -5.15 9.61
C LEU A 80 11.21 -5.04 10.65
N ASP A 81 12.39 -5.61 10.36
CA ASP A 81 13.54 -5.59 11.28
C ASP A 81 14.27 -4.24 11.22
N ASN A 82 14.44 -3.67 10.03
CA ASN A 82 15.16 -2.41 9.83
C ASN A 82 14.31 -1.27 9.26
N GLY A 83 13.03 -1.52 8.96
CA GLY A 83 12.09 -0.54 8.43
C GLY A 83 12.33 -0.16 6.96
N LEU A 84 13.25 -0.84 6.25
CA LEU A 84 13.54 -0.53 4.86
C LEU A 84 12.31 -0.81 3.99
N ALA A 85 11.81 0.22 3.34
CA ALA A 85 10.69 0.15 2.42
C ALA A 85 11.17 0.37 0.97
N ARG A 86 10.68 -0.46 0.05
CA ARG A 86 10.92 -0.31 -1.39
C ARG A 86 9.58 -0.37 -2.12
N THR A 87 9.32 0.63 -2.96
CA THR A 87 8.16 0.66 -3.84
C THR A 87 8.59 0.46 -5.29
N GLU A 88 7.85 -0.36 -6.02
CA GLU A 88 8.04 -0.62 -7.45
C GLU A 88 6.71 -0.51 -8.18
N PHE A 89 6.76 0.04 -9.41
CA PHE A 89 5.69 -0.08 -10.37
C PHE A 89 5.78 -1.45 -11.04
N ARG A 90 4.63 -2.07 -11.29
CA ARG A 90 4.53 -3.26 -12.10
C ARG A 90 3.72 -2.94 -13.34
N ASP A 91 4.38 -3.07 -14.50
CA ASP A 91 3.67 -3.05 -15.78
C ASP A 91 2.71 -4.25 -15.83
N SER A 92 1.51 -3.98 -16.31
CA SER A 92 0.40 -4.93 -16.44
C SER A 92 0.59 -5.91 -17.59
#